data_AF-A0A8C7X5N8-F1
#
_entry.id   AF-A0A8C7X5N8-F1
#
_cell.length_a   1.000
_cell.length_b   1.000
_cell.length_c   1.000
_cell.angle_alpha   90.00
_cell.angle_beta   90.00
_cell.angle_gamma   90.00
#
_symmetry.space_group_name_H-M   'P 1'
#
loop_
_entity.id
_entity.type
_entity.pdbx_description
1 polymer ?
#
loop_
_entity_poly.entity_id
_entity_poly.type
_entity_poly.pdbx_seq_one_letter_code
_entity_poly.pdbx_strand_id
1 'polypeptide(L)'
;MRIYSHWLPPADRDQLMMELRATGWMEVEDRDAIFKEFHFKTFNQAFGFMSRVALQAEKMNHHPEWFNVYNKGEPHWSTDMSLQRRWVEPKKLN
;
A
#
# COMPACT_ATOMS: atom_id res chain seq x y z
N MET A 1 -9.66 -29.58 12.63
CA MET A 1 -9.52 -28.73 11.43
C MET A 1 -10.13 -27.37 11.76
N ARG A 2 -9.35 -26.41 12.29
CA ARG A 2 -9.82 -25.04 12.55
C ARG A 2 -9.29 -24.13 11.46
N ILE A 3 -10.19 -23.65 10.62
CA ILE A 3 -9.95 -22.55 9.69
C ILE A 3 -9.97 -21.25 10.52
N TYR A 4 -8.82 -20.86 11.06
CA TYR A 4 -8.66 -19.52 11.63
C TYR A 4 -8.46 -18.55 10.46
N SER A 5 -9.51 -17.80 10.13
CA SER A 5 -9.33 -16.58 9.34
C SER A 5 -8.49 -15.61 10.16
N HIS A 6 -7.23 -15.41 9.77
CA HIS A 6 -6.24 -14.54 10.43
C HIS A 6 -6.50 -13.05 10.11
N TRP A 7 -7.71 -12.58 10.43
CA TRP A 7 -8.01 -11.14 10.38
C TRP A 7 -7.46 -10.46 11.63
N LEU A 8 -7.05 -9.19 11.51
CA LEU A 8 -6.66 -8.40 12.67
C LEU A 8 -7.82 -8.28 13.65
N PRO A 9 -7.60 -8.49 14.96
CA PRO A 9 -8.60 -8.16 15.97
C PRO A 9 -9.02 -6.69 15.87
N PRO A 10 -10.29 -6.35 16.15
CA PRO A 10 -10.79 -4.98 15.99
C PRO A 10 -9.98 -3.92 16.76
N ALA A 11 -9.54 -4.23 17.99
CA ALA A 11 -8.75 -3.32 18.81
C ALA A 11 -7.37 -3.00 18.20
N ASP A 12 -6.69 -4.01 17.65
CA ASP A 12 -5.38 -3.84 17.00
C ASP A 12 -5.53 -3.07 15.68
N ARG A 13 -6.64 -3.29 14.97
CA ARG A 13 -6.98 -2.58 13.74
C ARG A 13 -7.12 -1.08 14.00
N ASP A 14 -7.89 -0.67 15.01
CA ASP A 14 -8.17 0.74 15.26
C ASP A 14 -6.90 1.54 15.59
N GLN A 15 -6.03 0.97 16.43
CA GLN A 15 -4.76 1.61 16.79
C GLN A 15 -3.83 1.76 15.56
N LEU A 16 -3.62 0.68 14.80
CA LEU A 16 -2.79 0.72 13.60
C LEU A 16 -3.37 1.66 12.54
N MET A 17 -4.69 1.69 12.41
CA MET A 17 -5.38 2.58 11.47
C MET A 17 -5.23 4.05 11.83
N MET A 18 -5.19 4.39 13.12
CA MET A 18 -4.95 5.77 13.56
C MET A 18 -3.58 6.28 13.11
N GLU A 19 -2.53 5.46 13.27
CA GLU A 19 -1.17 5.79 12.82
C GLU A 19 -1.07 5.89 11.30
N LEU A 20 -1.70 4.95 10.59
CA LEU A 20 -1.73 4.94 9.13
C LEU A 20 -2.45 6.18 8.57
N ARG A 21 -3.60 6.55 9.15
CA ARG A 21 -4.36 7.77 8.77
C ARG A 21 -3.55 9.04 8.97
N ALA A 22 -2.78 9.13 10.06
CA ALA A 22 -1.90 10.28 10.32
C ALA A 22 -0.81 10.46 9.24
N THR A 23 -0.50 9.40 8.50
CA THR A 23 0.46 9.45 7.38
C THR A 23 -0.21 9.49 6.00
N GLY A 24 -1.54 9.66 5.93
CA GLY A 24 -2.29 9.80 4.68
C GLY A 24 -2.78 8.49 4.05
N TRP A 25 -2.78 7.38 4.79
CA TRP A 25 -3.49 6.17 4.36
C TRP A 25 -4.98 6.27 4.66
N MET A 26 -5.79 5.74 3.76
CA MET A 26 -7.25 5.73 3.83
C MET A 26 -7.77 4.30 3.62
N GLU A 27 -8.95 4.00 4.13
CA GLU A 27 -9.61 2.72 3.84
C GLU A 27 -10.30 2.80 2.48
N VAL A 28 -10.30 1.69 1.74
CA VAL A 28 -11.03 1.58 0.47
C VAL A 28 -12.49 1.29 0.77
N GLU A 29 -13.41 2.08 0.21
CA GLU A 29 -14.84 1.78 0.31
C GLU A 29 -15.14 0.40 -0.29
N ASP A 30 -16.00 -0.38 0.37
CA ASP A 30 -16.44 -1.72 -0.04
C ASP A 30 -15.35 -2.80 -0.17
N ARG A 31 -14.12 -2.55 0.30
CA ARG A 31 -13.02 -3.52 0.28
C ARG A 31 -12.18 -3.44 1.55
N ASP A 32 -11.86 -4.60 2.14
CA ASP A 32 -10.92 -4.65 3.28
C ASP A 32 -9.47 -4.44 2.82
N ALA A 33 -9.16 -3.19 2.48
CA ALA A 33 -7.88 -2.73 2.02
C ALA A 33 -7.66 -1.27 2.43
N ILE A 34 -6.39 -0.88 2.52
CA ILE A 34 -5.99 0.51 2.67
C ILE A 34 -5.35 1.00 1.38
N PHE A 35 -5.51 2.29 1.07
CA PHE A 35 -4.87 2.95 -0.04
C PHE A 35 -4.17 4.24 0.38
N LYS A 36 -3.13 4.62 -0.37
CA LYS A 36 -2.48 5.92 -0.24
C LYS A 36 -1.98 6.37 -1.60
N GLU A 37 -2.13 7.65 -1.87
CA GLU A 37 -1.58 8.33 -3.05
C GLU A 37 -0.22 8.95 -2.72
N PHE A 38 0.72 8.80 -3.66
CA PHE A 38 2.04 9.42 -3.58
C PHE A 38 2.26 10.24 -4.84
N HIS A 39 2.74 11.47 -4.68
CA HIS A 39 3.10 12.36 -5.78
C HIS A 39 4.62 12.57 -5.81
N PHE A 40 5.23 12.34 -6.97
CA PHE A 40 6.66 12.53 -7.19
C PHE A 40 6.93 13.56 -8.27
N LYS A 41 7.99 14.36 -8.11
CA LYS A 41 8.37 15.40 -9.08
C LYS A 41 8.82 14.86 -10.44
N THR A 42 9.23 13.60 -10.52
CA THR A 42 9.66 13.00 -11.79
C THR A 42 9.32 11.52 -11.80
N PHE A 43 9.19 10.96 -13.01
CA PHE A 43 8.99 9.53 -13.21
C PHE A 43 10.13 8.71 -12.59
N ASN A 44 11.38 9.19 -12.66
CA ASN A 44 12.53 8.49 -12.09
C ASN A 44 12.39 8.36 -10.55
N GLN A 45 11.98 9.43 -9.87
CA GLN A 45 11.73 9.37 -8.42
C GLN A 45 10.63 8.35 -8.07
N ALA A 46 9.53 8.35 -8.82
CA ALA A 46 8.45 7.39 -8.62
C ALA A 46 8.90 5.95 -8.86
N PHE A 47 9.61 5.69 -9.96
CA PHE A 47 10.10 4.35 -10.28
C PHE A 47 11.13 3.86 -9.26
N GLY A 48 12.03 4.73 -8.78
CA GLY A 48 12.96 4.40 -7.70
C GLY A 48 12.28 4.13 -6.36
N PHE A 49 11.12 4.74 -6.09
CA PHE A 49 10.27 4.35 -4.96
C PHE A 49 9.65 2.96 -5.18
N MET A 50 9.04 2.72 -6.35
CA MET A 50 8.41 1.44 -6.69
C MET A 50 9.39 0.27 -6.57
N SER A 51 10.63 0.40 -7.06
CA SER A 51 11.65 -0.65 -6.95
C SER A 51 11.97 -1.03 -5.51
N ARG A 52 12.03 -0.05 -4.59
CA ARG A 52 12.28 -0.31 -3.16
C ARG A 52 11.11 -1.05 -2.52
N VAL A 53 9.88 -0.65 -2.85
CA VAL A 53 8.67 -1.34 -2.39
C VAL A 53 8.62 -2.77 -2.94
N ALA A 54 8.95 -2.99 -4.21
CA ALA A 54 8.97 -4.32 -4.83
C ALA A 54 9.94 -5.27 -4.11
N LEU A 55 11.15 -4.81 -3.79
CA LEU A 55 12.14 -5.61 -3.04
C LEU A 55 11.63 -6.02 -1.65
N GLN A 56 10.96 -5.09 -0.95
CA GLN A 56 10.39 -5.37 0.36
C GLN A 56 9.17 -6.29 0.27
N ALA A 57 8.33 -6.11 -0.76
CA ALA A 57 7.17 -6.95 -1.05
C ALA A 57 7.58 -8.41 -1.31
N GLU A 58 8.63 -8.63 -2.09
CA GLU A 58 9.22 -9.95 -2.33
C GLU A 58 9.69 -10.60 -1.03
N LYS A 59 10.46 -9.86 -0.21
CA LYS A 59 10.93 -10.35 1.09
C LYS A 59 9.78 -10.75 2.04
N MET A 60 8.67 -10.03 1.97
CA MET A 60 7.48 -10.28 2.77
C MET A 60 6.52 -11.30 2.14
N ASN A 61 6.79 -11.76 0.92
CA ASN A 61 5.89 -12.55 0.09
C ASN A 61 4.46 -11.96 0.07
N HIS A 62 4.40 -10.63 -0.10
CA HIS A 62 3.17 -9.87 -0.06
C HIS A 62 3.25 -8.68 -1.02
N HIS A 63 2.57 -8.81 -2.14
CA HIS A 63 2.62 -7.85 -3.23
C HIS A 63 1.50 -6.83 -3.11
N PRO A 64 1.81 -5.52 -3.23
CA PRO A 64 0.76 -4.52 -3.30
C PRO A 64 0.08 -4.52 -4.67
N GLU A 65 -1.13 -3.99 -4.71
CA GLU A 65 -1.76 -3.56 -5.97
C GLU A 65 -1.45 -2.07 -6.15
N TRP A 66 -0.92 -1.67 -7.30
CA TRP A 66 -0.65 -0.26 -7.58
C TRP A 66 -1.04 0.16 -8.99
N PHE A 67 -1.22 1.46 -9.17
CA PHE A 67 -1.38 2.12 -10.46
C PHE A 67 -0.41 3.30 -10.52
N ASN A 68 0.28 3.49 -11.64
CA ASN A 68 1.24 4.59 -11.84
C ASN A 68 0.86 5.31 -13.14
N VAL A 69 0.52 6.60 -13.02
CA VAL A 69 0.31 7.48 -14.18
C VAL A 69 1.28 8.63 -14.13
N TYR A 70 1.99 8.83 -15.25
CA TYR A 70 2.80 10.01 -15.47
C TYR A 70 2.04 11.00 -16.35
N ASN A 71 1.60 12.12 -15.78
CA ASN A 71 0.92 13.17 -16.54
C ASN A 71 1.93 14.20 -17.07
N LYS A 72 1.88 14.50 -18.38
CA LYS A 72 2.75 15.50 -19.05
C LYS A 72 2.13 16.91 -19.09
N GLY A 73 0.95 17.12 -18.50
CA GLY A 73 0.08 18.27 -18.80
C GLY A 73 0.09 19.48 -17.84
N GLU A 74 0.65 19.39 -16.63
CA GLU A 74 0.60 20.48 -15.64
C GLU A 74 1.99 20.85 -15.09
N PRO A 75 2.22 22.09 -14.61
CA PRO A 75 3.53 22.55 -14.12
C PRO A 75 4.03 21.79 -12.88
N HIS A 76 3.19 20.94 -12.30
CA HIS A 76 3.54 20.00 -11.25
C HIS A 76 3.59 18.59 -11.85
N TRP A 77 4.77 18.24 -12.34
CA TRP A 77 5.12 16.85 -12.61
C TRP A 77 4.74 15.99 -11.40
N SER A 78 3.71 15.18 -11.54
CA SER A 78 3.27 14.24 -10.51
C SER A 78 3.15 12.88 -11.17
N THR A 79 3.81 11.91 -10.55
CA THR A 79 3.44 10.51 -10.74
C THR A 79 2.49 10.16 -9.62
N ASP A 80 1.24 9.89 -9.95
CA ASP A 80 0.25 9.41 -8.99
C ASP A 80 0.44 7.91 -8.84
N MET A 81 0.80 7.50 -7.64
CA MET A 81 0.86 6.09 -7.29
C MET A 81 -0.13 5.79 -6.18
N SER A 82 -1.15 4.99 -6.47
CA SER A 82 -1.99 4.40 -5.44
C SER A 82 -1.40 3.07 -5.00
N LEU A 83 -1.29 2.83 -3.69
CA LEU A 83 -0.81 1.57 -3.14
C LEU A 83 -1.93 0.92 -2.33
N GLN A 84 -2.52 -0.15 -2.84
CA GLN A 84 -3.52 -0.93 -2.10
C GLN A 84 -2.87 -2.10 -1.38
N ARG A 85 -3.14 -2.22 -0.08
CA ARG A 85 -2.70 -3.35 0.76
C ARG A 85 -3.93 -4.08 1.29
N ARG A 86 -4.05 -5.37 0.98
CA ARG A 86 -5.00 -6.27 1.63
C ARG A 86 -4.44 -6.68 2.99
N TRP A 87 -5.29 -6.75 4.02
CA TRP A 87 -4.91 -7.29 5.33
C TRP A 87 -4.70 -8.81 5.23
N VAL A 88 -3.50 -9.22 4.81
CA VAL A 88 -3.09 -10.63 4.80
C VAL A 88 -1.76 -10.71 5.54
N GLU A 89 -1.69 -11.54 6.58
CA GLU A 89 -0.40 -11.82 7.22
C GLU A 89 0.60 -12.34 6.20
N PRO A 90 1.90 -11.97 6.31
CA PRO A 90 2.93 -12.53 5.46
C PRO A 90 2.93 -14.04 5.65
N LYS A 91 2.72 -14.81 4.56
CA LYS A 91 2.86 -16.26 4.60
C LYS A 91 4.25 -16.57 5.15
N LYS A 92 4.31 -17.26 6.29
CA LYS A 92 5.58 -17.78 6.80
C LYS A 92 6.22 -18.60 5.68
N LEU A 93 7.40 -18.19 5.23
CA LEU A 93 8.23 -19.03 4.39
C LEU A 93 8.49 -20.33 5.16
N ASN A 94 8.12 -21.45 4.55
CA ASN A 94 8.40 -22.79 5.06
C ASN A 94 9.89 -23.07 5.00
#